data_AF-A0A846DHQ3-F1
#
_entry.id   AF-A0A846DHQ3-F1
#
_cell.length_a   1.000
_cell.length_b   1.000
_cell.length_c   1.000
_cell.angle_alpha   90.00
_cell.angle_beta   90.00
_cell.angle_gamma   90.00
#
_symmetry.space_group_name_H-M   'P 1'
#
loop_
_entity.id
_entity.type
_entity.pdbx_description
1 polymer ?
#
loop_
_entity_poly.entity_id
_entity_poly.type
_entity_poly.pdbx_seq_one_letter_code
_entity_poly.pdbx_strand_id
1 'polypeptide(L)'
;SSDKTARVHWSDPNDLIEEACRRLRRNFSASKWKTYVDANLSNYELTCPNRPPHKSLLYEAANFIRNDEVKKARAILQRVQYLETKRVQTYPALEITPLDLNPKTKEIEQDIELVISQIKAEVKVEEARKLASQGNYQKAISLFQKAQQLDPDVDLNPDTKELEQDAQTIAKTLAAPAKIAGGVKLARKGEIDQAIKLFQEAQRLDPKIKIDSKSWQALCWNGQLHNESSKVKFACDKTDVKTPLPEKNLKN
;
A
#
# COMPACT_ATOMS: atom_id res chain seq x y z
N SER A 1 -45.25 -22.13 -24.18
CA SER A 1 -46.64 -21.69 -24.01
C SER A 1 -47.56 -22.77 -24.57
N SER A 2 -48.67 -23.07 -23.89
CA SER A 2 -49.66 -24.09 -24.30
C SER A 2 -50.39 -23.74 -25.62
N ASP A 3 -50.34 -22.47 -26.03
CA ASP A 3 -50.90 -21.96 -27.28
C ASP A 3 -49.91 -21.95 -28.46
N LYS A 4 -48.70 -22.50 -28.30
CA LYS A 4 -47.61 -22.49 -29.30
C LYS A 4 -47.25 -21.09 -29.84
N THR A 5 -47.61 -20.01 -29.14
CA THR A 5 -47.18 -18.66 -29.51
C THR A 5 -45.89 -18.26 -28.79
N ALA A 6 -45.01 -17.59 -29.52
CA ALA A 6 -43.88 -16.86 -28.95
C ALA A 6 -44.36 -15.43 -28.65
N ARG A 7 -44.37 -15.05 -27.37
CA ARG A 7 -44.64 -13.66 -26.97
C ARG A 7 -43.34 -12.88 -27.02
N VAL A 8 -43.26 -11.94 -27.95
CA VAL A 8 -42.14 -10.98 -28.01
C VAL A 8 -42.47 -9.86 -27.02
N HIS A 9 -41.73 -9.79 -25.93
CA HIS A 9 -41.80 -8.67 -25.00
C HIS A 9 -40.84 -7.59 -25.49
N TRP A 10 -41.38 -6.43 -25.84
CA TRP A 10 -40.58 -5.25 -26.11
C TRP A 10 -40.18 -4.65 -24.76
N SER A 11 -38.90 -4.71 -24.43
CA SER A 11 -38.34 -4.02 -23.27
C SER A 11 -37.65 -2.75 -23.76
N ASP A 12 -37.98 -1.61 -23.18
CA ASP A 12 -37.22 -0.39 -23.45
C ASP A 12 -35.80 -0.58 -22.88
N PRO A 13 -34.75 -0.10 -23.56
CA PRO A 13 -33.40 -0.10 -22.99
C PRO A 13 -33.34 0.51 -21.58
N ASN A 14 -34.18 1.49 -21.26
CA ASN A 14 -34.29 2.09 -19.94
C ASN A 14 -34.83 1.11 -18.89
N ASP A 15 -35.81 0.28 -19.24
CA ASP A 15 -36.35 -0.75 -18.33
C ASP A 15 -35.27 -1.77 -17.95
N LEU A 16 -34.41 -2.13 -18.92
CA LEU A 16 -33.28 -3.03 -18.69
C LEU A 16 -32.20 -2.39 -17.81
N ILE A 17 -31.93 -1.09 -17.97
CA ILE A 17 -30.99 -0.34 -17.13
C ILE A 17 -31.51 -0.27 -15.69
N GLU A 18 -32.80 0.03 -15.48
CA GLU A 18 -33.40 0.05 -14.15
C GLU A 18 -33.31 -1.32 -13.47
N GLU A 19 -33.67 -2.38 -14.18
CA GLU A 19 -33.63 -3.74 -13.63
C GLU A 19 -32.19 -4.19 -13.33
N ALA A 20 -31.23 -3.83 -14.19
CA ALA A 20 -29.82 -4.03 -13.91
C ALA A 20 -29.39 -3.25 -12.64
N CYS A 21 -29.82 -2.00 -12.49
CA CYS A 21 -29.46 -1.17 -11.35
C CYS A 21 -30.10 -1.58 -10.03
N ARG A 22 -31.27 -2.24 -10.05
CA ARG A 22 -31.84 -2.89 -8.86
C ARG A 22 -30.97 -4.05 -8.36
N ARG A 23 -30.28 -4.76 -9.27
CA ARG A 23 -29.45 -5.93 -8.95
C ARG A 23 -28.00 -5.58 -8.64
N LEU A 24 -27.49 -4.51 -9.23
CA LEU A 24 -26.13 -4.01 -8.98
C LEU A 24 -26.08 -3.28 -7.64
N ARG A 25 -25.08 -3.56 -6.80
CA ARG A 25 -24.89 -2.86 -5.52
C ARG A 25 -24.11 -1.54 -5.64
N ARG A 26 -23.43 -1.33 -6.78
CA ARG A 26 -22.48 -0.24 -7.00
C ARG A 26 -22.34 0.08 -8.49
N ASN A 27 -21.90 1.29 -8.79
CA ASN A 27 -21.41 1.65 -10.12
C ASN A 27 -20.17 0.84 -10.51
N PHE A 28 -19.88 0.77 -11.80
CA PHE A 28 -18.66 0.12 -12.28
C PHE A 28 -17.41 0.72 -11.62
N SER A 29 -16.46 -0.14 -11.27
CA SER A 29 -15.14 0.34 -10.87
C SER A 29 -14.41 0.95 -12.07
N ALA A 30 -13.39 1.75 -11.80
CA ALA A 30 -12.49 2.31 -12.81
C ALA A 30 -11.95 1.21 -13.73
N SER A 31 -11.53 0.08 -13.17
CA SER A 31 -11.07 -1.08 -13.95
C SER A 31 -12.14 -1.65 -14.88
N LYS A 32 -13.38 -1.87 -14.40
CA LYS A 32 -14.48 -2.36 -15.24
C LYS A 32 -14.84 -1.36 -16.34
N TRP A 33 -14.84 -0.07 -16.01
CA TRP A 33 -15.09 0.99 -16.98
C TRP A 33 -14.03 0.98 -18.09
N LYS A 34 -12.75 0.88 -17.72
CA LYS A 34 -11.65 0.76 -18.67
C LYS A 34 -11.75 -0.47 -19.56
N THR A 35 -12.18 -1.60 -19.01
CA THR A 35 -12.31 -2.84 -19.77
C THR A 35 -13.46 -2.79 -20.80
N TYR A 36 -14.61 -2.25 -20.42
CA TYR A 36 -15.84 -2.44 -21.18
C TYR A 36 -16.37 -1.18 -21.88
N VAL A 37 -15.92 0.01 -21.49
CA VAL A 37 -16.52 1.28 -21.96
C VAL A 37 -15.47 2.21 -22.55
N ASP A 38 -14.50 2.64 -21.75
CA ASP A 38 -13.46 3.58 -22.18
C ASP A 38 -12.15 3.31 -21.45
N ALA A 39 -11.20 2.71 -22.17
CA ALA A 39 -9.88 2.35 -21.68
C ALA A 39 -9.10 3.54 -21.08
N ASN A 40 -9.40 4.77 -21.53
CA ASN A 40 -8.72 5.98 -21.07
C ASN A 40 -9.36 6.59 -19.82
N LEU A 41 -10.54 6.11 -19.41
CA LEU A 41 -11.33 6.68 -18.31
C LEU A 41 -11.63 8.18 -18.47
N SER A 42 -11.64 8.66 -19.71
CA SER A 42 -11.89 10.06 -20.06
C SER A 42 -13.36 10.46 -19.86
N ASN A 43 -14.27 9.50 -20.02
CA ASN A 43 -15.72 9.74 -19.99
C ASN A 43 -16.45 8.89 -18.94
N TYR A 44 -15.88 8.70 -17.75
CA TYR A 44 -16.55 7.92 -16.70
C TYR A 44 -17.95 8.49 -16.37
N GLU A 45 -18.97 7.65 -16.34
CA GLU A 45 -20.36 8.00 -15.96
C GLU A 45 -20.89 7.04 -14.89
N LEU A 46 -21.98 7.42 -14.23
CA LEU A 46 -22.69 6.52 -13.32
C LEU A 46 -23.48 5.49 -14.15
N THR A 47 -23.12 4.21 -14.03
CA THR A 47 -23.92 3.09 -14.56
C THR A 47 -25.35 3.07 -13.97
N CYS A 48 -25.48 3.45 -12.70
CA CYS A 48 -26.70 3.55 -11.93
C CYS A 48 -26.77 4.94 -11.27
N PRO A 49 -27.65 5.83 -11.77
CA PRO A 49 -27.67 7.24 -11.37
C PRO A 49 -27.90 7.48 -9.87
N ASN A 50 -28.64 6.60 -9.18
CA ASN A 50 -28.94 6.72 -7.75
C ASN A 50 -27.82 6.19 -6.84
N ARG A 51 -26.67 5.78 -7.39
CA ARG A 51 -25.53 5.24 -6.62
C ARG A 51 -24.33 6.18 -6.69
N PRO A 52 -23.45 6.19 -5.67
CA PRO A 52 -22.22 6.97 -5.71
C PRO A 52 -21.26 6.56 -6.82
N PRO A 53 -20.44 7.51 -7.32
CA PRO A 53 -19.23 7.17 -8.06
C PRO A 53 -18.44 6.10 -7.30
N HIS A 54 -17.89 5.14 -8.03
CA HIS A 54 -17.20 4.06 -7.38
C HIS A 54 -15.87 4.54 -6.76
N LYS A 55 -15.61 4.25 -5.48
CA LYS A 55 -14.40 4.70 -4.74
C LYS A 55 -13.07 4.36 -5.42
N SER A 56 -13.05 3.38 -6.32
CA SER A 56 -11.85 3.06 -7.10
C SER A 56 -11.33 4.20 -7.98
N LEU A 57 -12.17 5.19 -8.28
CA LEU A 57 -11.76 6.39 -9.02
C LEU A 57 -10.72 7.21 -8.22
N LEU A 58 -10.81 7.19 -6.88
CA LEU A 58 -9.83 7.83 -6.01
C LEU A 58 -8.48 7.10 -6.06
N TYR A 59 -8.50 5.76 -6.06
CA TYR A 59 -7.28 4.96 -6.26
C TYR A 59 -6.65 5.21 -7.64
N GLU A 60 -7.47 5.40 -8.66
CA GLU A 60 -6.99 5.72 -10.00
C GLU A 60 -6.37 7.11 -10.08
N ALA A 61 -6.95 8.11 -9.40
CA ALA A 61 -6.33 9.43 -9.25
C ALA A 61 -4.92 9.33 -8.65
N ALA A 62 -4.75 8.49 -7.63
CA ALA A 62 -3.44 8.24 -7.03
C ALA A 62 -2.46 7.55 -7.99
N ASN A 63 -2.93 6.60 -8.82
CA ASN A 63 -2.10 5.98 -9.85
C ASN A 63 -1.65 6.97 -10.92
N PHE A 64 -2.54 7.88 -11.35
CA PHE A 64 -2.15 8.95 -12.27
C PHE A 64 -1.06 9.84 -11.65
N ILE A 65 -1.17 10.20 -10.36
CA ILE A 65 -0.13 11.00 -9.68
C ILE A 65 1.19 10.24 -9.60
N ARG A 66 1.18 8.93 -9.29
CA ARG A 66 2.39 8.08 -9.32
C ARG A 66 3.07 8.06 -10.68
N ASN A 67 2.31 8.18 -11.75
CA ASN A 67 2.80 8.22 -13.12
C ASN A 67 3.07 9.65 -13.65
N ASP A 68 3.08 10.66 -12.77
CA ASP A 68 3.22 12.09 -13.12
C ASP A 68 2.11 12.66 -14.03
N GLU A 69 0.97 11.96 -14.10
CA GLU A 69 -0.20 12.35 -14.89
C GLU A 69 -1.19 13.22 -14.09
N VAL A 70 -0.69 14.25 -13.41
CA VAL A 70 -1.47 15.09 -12.47
C VAL A 70 -2.72 15.69 -13.12
N LYS A 71 -2.67 16.03 -14.41
CA LYS A 71 -3.84 16.54 -15.16
C LYS A 71 -4.97 15.50 -15.23
N LYS A 72 -4.65 14.22 -15.44
CA LYS A 72 -5.64 13.13 -15.46
C LYS A 72 -6.20 12.85 -14.08
N ALA A 73 -5.35 12.90 -13.04
CA ALA A 73 -5.78 12.79 -11.65
C ALA A 73 -6.79 13.88 -11.28
N ARG A 74 -6.49 15.13 -11.64
CA ARG A 74 -7.41 16.26 -11.44
C ARG A 74 -8.73 16.07 -12.18
N ALA A 75 -8.66 15.69 -13.45
CA ALA A 75 -9.85 15.47 -14.28
C ALA A 75 -10.76 14.38 -13.66
N ILE A 76 -10.20 13.28 -13.16
CA ILE A 76 -11.02 12.23 -12.56
C ILE A 76 -11.62 12.65 -11.21
N LEU A 77 -10.89 13.40 -10.38
CA LEU A 77 -11.41 13.93 -9.12
C LEU A 77 -12.54 14.94 -9.35
N GLN A 78 -12.36 15.87 -10.30
CA GLN A 78 -13.41 16.80 -10.75
C GLN A 78 -14.63 16.04 -11.26
N ARG A 79 -14.40 14.94 -11.98
CA ARG A 79 -15.50 14.11 -12.49
C ARG A 79 -16.26 13.41 -11.37
N VAL A 80 -15.57 12.88 -10.36
CA VAL A 80 -16.21 12.30 -9.17
C VAL A 80 -17.07 13.35 -8.48
N GLN A 81 -16.51 14.55 -8.24
CA GLN A 81 -17.22 15.65 -7.60
C GLN A 81 -18.47 16.06 -8.38
N TYR A 82 -18.34 16.25 -9.69
CA TYR A 82 -19.46 16.59 -10.57
C TYR A 82 -20.59 15.54 -10.53
N LEU A 83 -20.25 14.25 -10.66
CA LEU A 83 -21.24 13.17 -10.66
C LEU A 83 -21.92 13.03 -9.30
N GLU A 84 -21.19 13.25 -8.22
CA GLU A 84 -21.75 13.27 -6.87
C GLU A 84 -22.74 14.42 -6.70
N THR A 85 -22.35 15.64 -7.05
CA THR A 85 -23.23 16.82 -7.01
C THR A 85 -24.50 16.58 -7.83
N LYS A 86 -24.36 16.06 -9.06
CA LYS A 86 -25.50 15.72 -9.93
C LYS A 86 -26.41 14.68 -9.30
N ARG A 87 -25.85 13.63 -8.68
CA ARG A 87 -26.64 12.61 -7.98
C ARG A 87 -27.44 13.24 -6.84
N VAL A 88 -26.79 14.03 -5.98
CA VAL A 88 -27.43 14.66 -4.82
C VAL A 88 -28.58 15.56 -5.24
N GLN A 89 -28.39 16.36 -6.29
CA GLN A 89 -29.45 17.20 -6.87
C GLN A 89 -30.62 16.39 -7.42
N THR A 90 -30.35 15.23 -8.02
CA THR A 90 -31.37 14.36 -8.64
C THR A 90 -32.15 13.54 -7.61
N TYR A 91 -31.50 13.17 -6.50
CA TYR A 91 -32.05 12.27 -5.48
C TYR A 91 -31.89 12.86 -4.06
N PRO A 92 -32.58 13.98 -3.74
CA PRO A 92 -32.41 14.69 -2.47
C PRO A 92 -32.91 13.93 -1.23
N ALA A 93 -33.74 12.91 -1.43
CA ALA A 93 -34.32 12.08 -0.36
C ALA A 93 -33.44 10.88 0.06
N LEU A 94 -32.29 10.67 -0.59
CA LEU A 94 -31.33 9.63 -0.18
C LEU A 94 -30.49 10.12 1.00
N GLU A 95 -30.23 9.26 1.98
CA GLU A 95 -29.24 9.54 3.02
C GLU A 95 -27.85 9.58 2.37
N ILE A 96 -27.28 10.79 2.28
CA ILE A 96 -26.04 11.05 1.54
C ILE A 96 -24.91 11.25 2.54
N THR A 97 -23.94 10.33 2.50
CA THR A 97 -22.63 10.59 3.08
C THR A 97 -21.95 11.70 2.26
N PRO A 98 -21.43 12.76 2.88
CA PRO A 98 -20.70 13.78 2.15
C PRO A 98 -19.57 13.17 1.32
N LEU A 99 -19.31 13.74 0.15
CA LEU A 99 -18.20 13.30 -0.68
C LEU A 99 -16.90 13.44 0.10
N ASP A 100 -16.16 12.34 0.18
CA ASP A 100 -14.82 12.33 0.75
C ASP A 100 -13.85 11.82 -0.33
N LEU A 101 -13.05 12.76 -0.83
CA LEU A 101 -12.06 12.52 -1.87
C LEU A 101 -10.77 11.91 -1.32
N ASN A 102 -10.55 11.96 0.00
CA ASN A 102 -9.43 11.30 0.67
C ASN A 102 -9.89 10.50 1.90
N PRO A 103 -10.48 9.31 1.72
CA PRO A 103 -11.02 8.51 2.82
C PRO A 103 -9.97 7.92 3.77
N LYS A 104 -8.69 8.28 3.62
CA LYS A 104 -7.62 7.92 4.55
C LYS A 104 -7.48 8.95 5.68
N THR A 105 -7.94 10.19 5.47
CA THR A 105 -7.96 11.22 6.52
C THR A 105 -9.16 11.02 7.43
N LYS A 106 -9.07 11.56 8.65
CA LYS A 106 -10.20 11.53 9.60
C LYS A 106 -11.32 12.48 9.18
N GLU A 107 -10.94 13.57 8.55
CA GLU A 107 -11.84 14.62 8.09
C GLU A 107 -12.26 14.35 6.65
N ILE A 108 -13.49 14.75 6.34
CA ILE A 108 -14.03 14.70 4.97
C ILE A 108 -13.30 15.76 4.15
N GLU A 109 -12.56 15.31 3.13
CA GLU A 109 -11.83 16.20 2.25
C GLU A 109 -12.54 16.36 0.90
N GLN A 110 -12.72 17.61 0.45
CA GLN A 110 -13.39 17.97 -0.80
C GLN A 110 -12.59 18.93 -1.68
N ASP A 111 -11.51 19.52 -1.17
CA ASP A 111 -10.58 20.33 -1.94
C ASP A 111 -9.68 19.43 -2.79
N ILE A 112 -9.92 19.45 -4.09
CA ILE A 112 -9.19 18.65 -5.07
C ILE A 112 -7.68 18.95 -5.06
N GLU A 113 -7.28 20.21 -4.86
CA GLU A 113 -5.86 20.58 -4.85
C GLU A 113 -5.17 20.08 -3.59
N LEU A 114 -5.85 20.15 -2.45
CA LEU A 114 -5.35 19.59 -1.21
C LEU A 114 -5.20 18.07 -1.31
N VAL A 115 -6.21 17.36 -1.85
CA VAL A 115 -6.14 15.91 -2.11
C VAL A 115 -4.98 15.56 -3.03
N ILE A 116 -4.78 16.32 -4.11
CA ILE A 116 -3.63 16.10 -5.01
C ILE A 116 -2.32 16.31 -4.25
N SER A 117 -2.23 17.31 -3.38
CA SER A 117 -1.03 17.56 -2.56
C SER A 117 -0.76 16.43 -1.58
N GLN A 118 -1.77 15.97 -0.85
CA GLN A 118 -1.72 14.83 0.08
C GLN A 118 -1.27 13.55 -0.63
N ILE A 119 -1.88 13.22 -1.78
CA ILE A 119 -1.49 12.04 -2.55
C ILE A 119 -0.04 12.16 -3.03
N LYS A 120 0.40 13.36 -3.48
CA LYS A 120 1.81 13.56 -3.84
C LYS A 120 2.73 13.35 -2.64
N ALA A 121 2.34 13.80 -1.45
CA ALA A 121 3.09 13.56 -0.22
C ALA A 121 3.23 12.06 0.06
N GLU A 122 2.12 11.30 -0.03
CA GLU A 122 2.13 9.84 0.12
C GLU A 122 3.07 9.16 -0.87
N VAL A 123 3.04 9.57 -2.15
CA VAL A 123 3.94 9.02 -3.18
C VAL A 123 5.41 9.32 -2.84
N LYS A 124 5.71 10.51 -2.32
CA LYS A 124 7.07 10.85 -1.85
C LYS A 124 7.49 10.03 -0.64
N VAL A 125 6.57 9.73 0.28
CA VAL A 125 6.81 8.79 1.38
C VAL A 125 7.11 7.39 0.84
N GLU A 126 6.32 6.85 -0.09
CA GLU A 126 6.57 5.54 -0.71
C GLU A 126 7.98 5.45 -1.34
N GLU A 127 8.37 6.48 -2.11
CA GLU A 127 9.71 6.58 -2.72
C GLU A 127 10.83 6.68 -1.67
N ALA A 128 10.63 7.53 -0.65
CA ALA A 128 11.59 7.74 0.43
C ALA A 128 11.84 6.46 1.23
N ARG A 129 10.77 5.73 1.57
CA ARG A 129 10.83 4.44 2.28
C ARG A 129 11.65 3.41 1.51
N LYS A 130 11.46 3.34 0.18
CA LYS A 130 12.26 2.47 -0.70
C LYS A 130 13.75 2.84 -0.63
N LEU A 131 14.09 4.12 -0.75
CA LEU A 131 15.48 4.58 -0.65
C LEU A 131 16.09 4.33 0.73
N ALA A 132 15.32 4.56 1.80
CA ALA A 132 15.72 4.28 3.18
C ALA A 132 16.08 2.80 3.35
N SER A 133 15.22 1.89 2.87
CA SER A 133 15.46 0.44 2.93
C SER A 133 16.74 -0.01 2.20
N GLN A 134 17.19 0.77 1.22
CA GLN A 134 18.42 0.55 0.45
C GLN A 134 19.65 1.20 1.11
N GLY A 135 19.50 1.84 2.27
CA GLY A 135 20.55 2.58 2.96
C GLY A 135 20.84 3.96 2.38
N ASN A 136 20.02 4.46 1.45
CA ASN A 136 20.20 5.77 0.82
C ASN A 136 19.55 6.88 1.66
N TYR A 137 20.07 7.07 2.88
CA TYR A 137 19.46 7.89 3.92
C TYR A 137 19.27 9.35 3.50
N GLN A 138 20.30 10.01 2.96
CA GLN A 138 20.21 11.41 2.56
C GLN A 138 19.13 11.66 1.50
N LYS A 139 19.02 10.78 0.49
CA LYS A 139 17.97 10.93 -0.52
C LYS A 139 16.58 10.63 0.05
N ALA A 140 16.46 9.64 0.94
CA ALA A 140 15.21 9.35 1.64
C ALA A 140 14.75 10.53 2.50
N ILE A 141 15.65 11.11 3.30
CA ILE A 141 15.38 12.30 4.13
C ILE A 141 14.89 13.46 3.26
N SER A 142 15.55 13.72 2.13
CA SER A 142 15.13 14.80 1.23
C SER A 142 13.73 14.58 0.65
N LEU A 143 13.35 13.33 0.35
CA LEU A 143 12.01 13.00 -0.13
C LEU A 143 10.95 13.10 0.98
N PHE A 144 11.26 12.64 2.19
CA PHE A 144 10.37 12.83 3.35
C PHE A 144 10.12 14.32 3.63
N GLN A 145 11.16 15.15 3.60
CA GLN A 145 11.00 16.60 3.77
C GLN A 145 10.14 17.22 2.67
N LYS A 146 10.26 16.76 1.42
CA LYS A 146 9.35 17.18 0.33
C LYS A 146 7.91 16.72 0.57
N ALA A 147 7.70 15.52 1.12
CA ALA A 147 6.38 15.06 1.51
C ALA A 147 5.76 15.99 2.55
N GLN A 148 6.52 16.34 3.59
CA GLN A 148 6.08 17.25 4.66
C GLN A 148 5.80 18.67 4.17
N GLN A 149 6.47 19.12 3.11
CA GLN A 149 6.16 20.41 2.46
C GLN A 149 4.82 20.39 1.72
N LEU A 150 4.42 19.22 1.20
CA LEU A 150 3.17 19.04 0.46
C LEU A 150 1.99 18.79 1.42
N ASP A 151 2.25 18.07 2.50
CA ASP A 151 1.28 17.72 3.53
C ASP A 151 2.00 17.68 4.90
N PRO A 152 1.86 18.73 5.73
CA PRO A 152 2.50 18.79 7.04
C PRO A 152 2.12 17.65 7.99
N ASP A 153 0.92 17.08 7.83
CA ASP A 153 0.39 16.03 8.70
C ASP A 153 0.66 14.62 8.16
N VAL A 154 1.48 14.51 7.10
CA VAL A 154 1.82 13.23 6.47
C VAL A 154 2.53 12.29 7.46
N ASP A 155 2.06 11.06 7.53
CA ASP A 155 2.74 9.99 8.25
C ASP A 155 3.86 9.38 7.38
N LEU A 156 5.10 9.51 7.84
CA LEU A 156 6.27 9.01 7.11
C LEU A 156 6.42 7.48 7.24
N ASN A 157 5.69 6.85 8.16
CA ASN A 157 5.69 5.40 8.33
C ASN A 157 4.28 4.85 8.67
N PRO A 158 3.39 4.72 7.67
CA PRO A 158 2.02 4.25 7.88
C PRO A 158 1.90 2.79 8.32
N ASP A 159 3.01 2.05 8.44
CA ASP A 159 3.04 0.69 8.96
C ASP A 159 3.00 0.66 10.51
N THR A 160 3.21 1.82 11.16
CA THR A 160 3.07 1.99 12.61
C THR A 160 1.72 2.61 12.98
N LYS A 161 1.31 2.46 14.24
CA LYS A 161 0.07 3.08 14.75
C LYS A 161 0.26 4.56 15.11
N GLU A 162 1.50 4.96 15.35
CA GLU A 162 1.87 6.30 15.76
C GLU A 162 2.16 7.13 14.51
N LEU A 163 1.79 8.41 14.56
CA LEU A 163 2.14 9.38 13.52
C LEU A 163 3.65 9.64 13.59
N GLU A 164 4.38 9.23 12.56
CA GLU A 164 5.83 9.33 12.52
C GLU A 164 6.26 10.48 11.59
N GLN A 165 6.81 11.56 12.17
CA GLN A 165 7.19 12.77 11.42
C GLN A 165 8.69 13.08 11.42
N ASP A 166 9.52 12.32 12.16
CA ASP A 166 10.97 12.53 12.16
C ASP A 166 11.62 11.83 10.94
N ALA A 167 11.85 12.59 9.88
CA ALA A 167 12.47 12.11 8.65
C ALA A 167 13.86 11.47 8.87
N GLN A 168 14.67 12.00 9.80
CA GLN A 168 16.02 11.50 10.08
C GLN A 168 15.97 10.16 10.79
N THR A 169 15.09 10.02 11.78
CA THR A 169 14.88 8.78 12.52
C THR A 169 14.28 7.73 11.60
N ILE A 170 13.21 8.05 10.89
CA ILE A 170 12.49 7.11 10.01
C ILE A 170 13.36 6.61 8.86
N ALA A 171 14.17 7.48 8.24
CA ALA A 171 15.09 7.04 7.20
C ALA A 171 16.08 5.96 7.67
N LYS A 172 16.48 5.98 8.95
CA LYS A 172 17.41 4.99 9.51
C LYS A 172 16.69 3.73 9.95
N THR A 173 15.58 3.86 10.68
CA THR A 173 14.84 2.71 11.23
C THR A 173 14.30 1.81 10.11
N LEU A 174 13.84 2.40 8.99
CA LEU A 174 13.35 1.65 7.82
C LEU A 174 14.42 0.78 7.13
N ALA A 175 15.71 1.02 7.37
CA ALA A 175 16.77 0.15 6.84
C ALA A 175 16.97 -1.11 7.67
N ALA A 176 16.57 -1.13 8.94
CA ALA A 176 16.86 -2.23 9.85
C ALA A 176 16.29 -3.59 9.39
N PRO A 177 15.04 -3.70 8.87
CA PRO A 177 14.53 -4.95 8.30
C PRO A 177 15.36 -5.47 7.11
N ALA A 178 15.80 -4.56 6.23
CA ALA A 178 16.63 -4.93 5.08
C ALA A 178 18.02 -5.42 5.53
N LYS A 179 18.59 -4.85 6.59
CA LYS A 179 19.84 -5.31 7.20
C LYS A 179 19.69 -6.72 7.77
N ILE A 180 18.59 -7.03 8.46
CA ILE A 180 18.32 -8.40 8.95
C ILE A 180 18.22 -9.37 7.78
N ALA A 181 17.44 -9.06 6.75
CA ALA A 181 17.29 -9.91 5.57
C ALA A 181 18.64 -10.14 4.85
N GLY A 182 19.46 -9.10 4.74
CA GLY A 182 20.83 -9.20 4.22
C GLY A 182 21.71 -10.09 5.10
N GLY A 183 21.64 -9.94 6.43
CA GLY A 183 22.36 -10.76 7.39
C GLY A 183 22.00 -12.23 7.27
N VAL A 184 20.71 -12.56 7.17
CA VAL A 184 20.23 -13.94 6.93
C VAL A 184 20.80 -14.50 5.63
N LYS A 185 20.83 -13.71 4.56
CA LYS A 185 21.39 -14.12 3.27
C LYS A 185 22.89 -14.41 3.35
N LEU A 186 23.66 -13.58 4.05
CA LEU A 186 25.10 -13.78 4.26
C LEU A 186 25.38 -14.98 5.15
N ALA A 187 24.59 -15.17 6.22
CA ALA A 187 24.71 -16.33 7.09
C ALA A 187 24.55 -17.63 6.29
N ARG A 188 23.53 -17.72 5.42
CA ARG A 188 23.30 -18.87 4.54
C ARG A 188 24.42 -19.14 3.53
N LYS A 189 25.29 -18.17 3.27
CA LYS A 189 26.49 -18.32 2.42
C LYS A 189 27.74 -18.69 3.22
N GLY A 190 27.64 -18.77 4.54
CA GLY A 190 28.79 -18.95 5.44
C GLY A 190 29.57 -17.68 5.74
N GLU A 191 29.12 -16.52 5.28
CA GLU A 191 29.75 -15.21 5.56
C GLU A 191 29.33 -14.70 6.95
N ILE A 192 29.63 -15.47 8.00
CA ILE A 192 29.07 -15.30 9.35
C ILE A 192 29.46 -13.96 9.98
N ASP A 193 30.73 -13.53 9.88
CA ASP A 193 31.16 -12.23 10.45
C ASP A 193 30.41 -11.05 9.82
N GLN A 194 30.20 -11.09 8.50
CA GLN A 194 29.45 -10.04 7.81
C GLN A 194 27.96 -10.10 8.17
N ALA A 195 27.41 -11.31 8.32
CA ALA A 195 26.05 -11.48 8.81
C ALA A 195 25.87 -10.85 10.19
N ILE A 196 26.74 -11.16 11.16
CA ILE A 196 26.69 -10.58 12.50
C ILE A 196 26.72 -9.05 12.45
N LYS A 197 27.61 -8.46 11.63
CA LYS A 197 27.68 -7.00 11.45
C LYS A 197 26.35 -6.41 10.97
N LEU A 198 25.65 -7.07 10.04
CA LEU A 198 24.35 -6.60 9.57
C LEU A 198 23.24 -6.71 10.63
N PHE A 199 23.22 -7.78 11.43
CA PHE A 199 22.29 -7.91 12.55
C PHE A 199 22.54 -6.82 13.61
N GLN A 200 23.81 -6.56 13.95
CA GLN A 200 24.19 -5.49 14.87
C GLN A 200 23.84 -4.10 14.32
N GLU A 201 24.07 -3.87 13.03
CA GLU A 201 23.70 -2.62 12.38
C GLU A 201 22.18 -2.41 12.40
N ALA A 202 21.38 -3.45 12.18
CA ALA A 202 19.93 -3.38 12.29
C ALA A 202 19.48 -2.92 13.69
N GLN A 203 20.02 -3.52 14.75
CA GLN A 203 19.71 -3.14 16.13
C GLN A 203 20.22 -1.73 16.49
N ARG A 204 21.29 -1.25 15.85
CA ARG A 204 21.77 0.13 16.02
C ARG A 204 20.86 1.13 15.32
N LEU A 205 20.34 0.78 14.15
CA LEU A 205 19.46 1.64 13.34
C LEU A 205 18.06 1.74 13.95
N ASP A 206 17.56 0.63 14.49
CA ASP A 206 16.31 0.59 15.25
C ASP A 206 16.54 -0.22 16.55
N PRO A 207 16.81 0.47 17.69
CA PRO A 207 16.99 -0.19 18.97
C PRO A 207 15.76 -0.96 19.47
N LYS A 208 14.57 -0.67 18.94
CA LYS A 208 13.31 -1.34 19.30
C LYS A 208 12.99 -2.51 18.37
N ILE A 209 13.82 -2.78 17.35
CA ILE A 209 13.51 -3.81 16.36
C ILE A 209 13.42 -5.20 17.00
N LYS A 210 12.28 -5.86 16.78
CA LYS A 210 12.09 -7.24 17.16
C LYS A 210 12.56 -8.13 16.01
N ILE A 211 13.78 -8.64 16.14
CA ILE A 211 14.31 -9.66 15.24
C ILE A 211 13.62 -10.98 15.57
N ASP A 212 12.94 -11.56 14.58
CA ASP A 212 12.15 -12.76 14.76
C ASP A 212 13.04 -14.01 15.00
N SER A 213 12.45 -15.02 15.63
CA SER A 213 13.16 -16.26 15.99
C SER A 213 13.74 -16.98 14.76
N LYS A 214 13.10 -16.92 13.58
CA LYS A 214 13.63 -17.59 12.37
C LYS A 214 14.89 -16.89 11.86
N SER A 215 14.93 -15.56 11.94
CA SER A 215 16.13 -14.79 11.59
C SER A 215 17.30 -15.11 12.52
N TRP A 216 17.06 -15.19 13.84
CA TRP A 216 18.08 -15.64 14.80
C TRP A 216 18.52 -17.08 14.58
N GLN A 217 17.57 -17.98 14.32
CA GLN A 217 17.84 -19.39 14.03
C GLN A 217 18.69 -19.54 12.77
N ALA A 218 18.42 -18.75 11.73
CA ALA A 218 19.23 -18.78 10.53
C ALA A 218 20.69 -18.39 10.80
N LEU A 219 20.94 -17.37 11.62
CA LEU A 219 22.31 -16.99 12.00
C LEU A 219 22.98 -18.07 12.86
N CYS A 220 22.27 -18.58 13.88
CA CYS A 220 22.76 -19.64 14.77
C CYS A 220 23.13 -20.92 13.99
N TRP A 221 22.19 -21.45 13.20
CA TRP A 221 22.37 -22.72 12.48
C TRP A 221 23.52 -22.65 11.49
N ASN A 222 23.59 -21.58 10.68
CA ASN A 222 24.67 -21.45 9.71
C ASN A 222 26.02 -21.19 10.39
N GLY A 223 26.07 -20.45 11.49
CA GLY A 223 27.31 -20.33 12.26
C GLY A 223 27.81 -21.68 12.79
N GLN A 224 26.91 -22.55 13.25
CA GLN A 224 27.27 -23.91 13.65
C GLN A 224 27.77 -24.76 12.47
N LEU A 225 27.04 -24.73 11.35
CA LEU A 225 27.39 -25.47 10.13
C LEU A 225 28.79 -25.11 9.61
N HIS A 226 29.18 -23.84 9.75
CA HIS A 226 30.47 -23.32 9.30
C HIS A 226 31.56 -23.30 10.39
N ASN A 227 31.38 -24.05 11.49
CA ASN A 227 32.33 -24.13 12.63
C ASN A 227 32.60 -22.79 13.35
N GLU A 228 31.69 -21.83 13.27
CA GLU A 228 31.74 -20.53 13.95
C GLU A 228 30.75 -20.43 15.13
N SER A 229 30.40 -21.56 15.75
CA SER A 229 29.43 -21.67 16.83
C SER A 229 29.66 -20.70 17.99
N SER A 230 30.93 -20.41 18.33
CA SER A 230 31.29 -19.48 19.40
C SER A 230 30.85 -18.04 19.09
N LYS A 231 30.91 -17.62 17.82
CA LYS A 231 30.53 -16.27 17.39
C LYS A 231 29.02 -16.07 17.38
N VAL A 232 28.24 -17.13 17.12
CA VAL A 232 26.77 -17.04 16.98
C VAL A 232 26.00 -17.52 18.21
N LYS A 233 26.68 -17.81 19.33
CA LYS A 233 26.04 -18.25 20.58
C LYS A 233 24.90 -17.31 21.00
N PHE A 234 25.13 -16.01 20.94
CA PHE A 234 24.13 -14.99 21.27
C PHE A 234 22.85 -15.11 20.42
N ALA A 235 22.97 -15.51 19.15
CA ALA A 235 21.83 -15.71 18.27
C ALA A 235 21.08 -17.01 18.63
N CYS A 236 21.81 -18.06 19.01
CA CYS A 236 21.22 -19.32 19.47
C CYS A 236 20.40 -19.13 20.76
N ASP A 237 20.91 -18.32 21.69
CA ASP A 237 20.24 -18.03 22.97
C ASP A 237 18.94 -17.23 22.77
N LYS A 238 18.73 -16.61 21.59
CA LYS A 238 17.50 -15.87 21.21
C LYS A 238 16.43 -16.76 20.58
N THR A 239 16.70 -18.06 20.42
CA THR A 239 15.74 -19.01 19.86
C THR A 239 15.26 -19.97 20.95
N ASP A 240 13.95 -20.18 21.04
CA ASP A 240 13.35 -21.20 21.93
C ASP A 240 13.68 -22.63 21.48
N VAL A 241 14.34 -22.77 20.33
CA VAL A 241 14.71 -24.06 19.75
C VAL A 241 16.04 -24.48 20.35
N LYS A 242 15.97 -25.39 21.33
CA LYS A 242 17.05 -26.36 21.59
C LYS A 242 17.18 -27.27 20.36
N THR A 243 17.65 -26.74 19.23
CA THR A 243 17.85 -27.57 18.05
C THR A 243 18.98 -28.54 18.40
N PRO A 244 18.77 -29.86 18.28
CA PRO A 244 19.84 -30.82 18.48
C PRO A 244 20.98 -30.43 17.55
N LEU A 245 22.20 -30.41 18.10
CA LEU A 245 23.42 -30.37 17.32
C LEU A 245 23.25 -31.37 16.16
N PRO A 246 23.49 -31.01 14.89
CA PRO A 246 23.81 -32.05 13.93
C PRO A 246 25.08 -32.69 14.49
N GLU A 247 24.95 -33.93 14.97
CA GLU A 247 26.11 -34.78 15.21
C GLU A 247 26.95 -34.65 13.94
N LYS A 248 28.19 -34.19 14.10
CA LYS A 248 29.19 -34.39 13.06
C LYS A 248 29.02 -35.84 12.62
N ASN A 249 28.63 -36.07 11.38
CA ASN A 249 28.94 -37.32 10.71
C ASN A 249 30.47 -37.38 10.60
N LEU A 250 31.11 -37.67 11.73
CA LEU A 250 32.42 -38.28 11.83
C LEU A 250 32.24 -39.73 11.38
N LYS A 251 32.00 -39.94 10.09
CA LYS A 251 32.21 -41.23 9.45
C LYS A 251 32.78 -41.02 8.04
N ASN A 252 34.09 -41.27 8.02
CA ASN A 252 35.02 -41.56 6.92
C ASN A 252 35.46 -40.40 6.04
#